data_AF-A0A2Z6SED8-F1
#
_entry.id   AF-A0A2Z6SED8-F1
#
_cell.length_a   1.000
_cell.length_b   1.000
_cell.length_c   1.000
_cell.angle_alpha   90.00
_cell.angle_beta   90.00
_cell.angle_gamma   90.00
#
_symmetry.space_group_name_H-M   'P 1'
#
loop_
_entity.id
_entity.type
_entity.pdbx_description
1 polymer ?
#
loop_
_entity_poly.entity_id
_entity_poly.type
_entity_poly.pdbx_seq_one_letter_code
_entity_poly.pdbx_strand_id
1 'polypeptide(L)' 'MSVKDETLPKDDNVSLQLHLYRKLGIQFIEDETTHELKARIESPDGNDIHTVVIDDRHSQYFMTNHLWELTTGSS' A
#
# COMPACT_ATOMS: atom_id res chain seq x y z
N MET A 1 -7.65 -24.75 2.77
CA MET A 1 -8.70 -23.89 2.17
C MET A 1 -8.04 -23.16 1.02
N SER A 2 -8.19 -23.66 -0.20
CA SER A 2 -7.61 -23.02 -1.39
C SER A 2 -8.43 -21.75 -1.62
N VAL A 3 -7.88 -20.60 -1.24
CA VAL A 3 -8.44 -19.31 -1.69
C VAL A 3 -8.43 -19.38 -3.21
N LYS A 4 -9.63 -19.46 -3.80
CA LYS A 4 -9.76 -19.31 -5.24
C LYS A 4 -9.23 -17.92 -5.54
N ASP A 5 -8.21 -17.80 -6.38
CA ASP A 5 -7.87 -16.54 -7.01
C ASP A 5 -9.15 -16.05 -7.70
N GLU A 6 -9.84 -15.13 -7.04
CA GLU A 6 -10.96 -14.43 -7.60
C GLU A 6 -10.44 -13.80 -8.88
N THR A 7 -10.93 -14.26 -10.03
CA THR A 7 -10.45 -13.82 -11.33
C THR A 7 -10.72 -12.33 -11.44
N LEU A 8 -9.71 -11.51 -11.17
CA LEU A 8 -9.81 -10.07 -11.33
C LEU A 8 -10.30 -9.79 -12.76
N PRO A 9 -11.33 -8.94 -12.94
CA PRO A 9 -11.77 -8.56 -14.26
C PRO A 9 -10.57 -7.94 -14.98
N LYS A 10 -10.05 -8.63 -16.00
CA LYS A 10 -8.88 -8.17 -16.77
C LYS A 10 -9.13 -6.83 -17.48
N ASP A 11 -10.41 -6.48 -17.64
CA ASP A 11 -10.87 -5.28 -18.31
C ASP A 11 -10.96 -4.07 -17.37
N ASP A 12 -10.80 -4.26 -16.05
CA ASP A 12 -10.77 -3.18 -15.07
C ASP A 12 -9.32 -2.85 -14.65
N ASN A 13 -8.77 -1.85 -15.31
CA ASN A 13 -7.40 -1.38 -15.09
C ASN A 13 -7.16 -0.93 -13.64
N VAL A 14 -8.14 -0.29 -13.01
CA VAL A 14 -7.99 0.25 -11.64
C VAL A 14 -7.91 -0.88 -10.64
N SER A 15 -8.81 -1.86 -10.74
CA SER A 15 -8.78 -3.05 -9.88
C SER A 15 -7.49 -3.84 -10.02
N LEU A 16 -6.95 -3.97 -11.24
CA LEU A 16 -5.66 -4.61 -11.48
C LEU A 16 -4.49 -3.86 -10.82
N GLN A 17 -4.45 -2.54 -10.94
CA GLN A 17 -3.42 -1.71 -10.29
C GLN A 17 -3.50 -1.83 -8.76
N LEU A 18 -4.69 -1.71 -8.19
CA LEU A 18 -4.89 -1.84 -6.74
C LEU A 18 -4.51 -3.24 -6.25
N HIS A 19 -4.81 -4.28 -7.02
CA HIS A 19 -4.39 -5.64 -6.68
C HIS A 19 -2.86 -5.77 -6.66
N LEU A 20 -2.17 -5.21 -7.67
CA LEU A 20 -0.72 -5.21 -7.73
C LEU A 20 -0.12 -4.52 -6.50
N TYR A 21 -0.61 -3.33 -6.14
CA TYR A 21 -0.14 -2.60 -4.96
C TYR A 21 -0.34 -3.40 -3.66
N ARG A 22 -1.49 -4.06 -3.50
CA ARG A 22 -1.74 -4.92 -2.33
C ARG A 22 -0.82 -6.13 -2.29
N LYS A 23 -0.49 -6.72 -3.43
CA LYS A 23 0.48 -7.83 -3.52
C LYS A 23 1.91 -7.40 -3.17
N LEU A 24 2.23 -6.12 -3.34
CA LEU A 24 3.47 -5.50 -2.88
C LEU A 24 3.43 -5.09 -1.40
N GLY A 25 2.36 -5.44 -0.68
CA GLY A 25 2.22 -5.09 0.75
C GLY A 25 1.72 -3.67 1.01
N ILE A 26 1.30 -2.92 -0.02
CA ILE A 26 0.82 -1.54 0.11
C ILE A 26 -0.70 -1.51 0.21
N GLN A 27 -1.21 -0.93 1.27
CA GLN A 27 -2.65 -0.75 1.49
C GLN A 27 -2.96 0.67 1.97
N PHE A 28 -3.91 1.33 1.32
CA PHE A 28 -4.46 2.60 1.80
C PHE A 28 -5.67 2.33 2.68
N ILE A 29 -5.71 2.98 3.85
CA ILE A 29 -6.73 2.83 4.87
C ILE A 29 -7.08 4.23 5.37
N GLU A 30 -8.36 4.50 5.55
CA GLU A 30 -8.83 5.71 6.24
C GLU A 30 -8.94 5.40 7.74
N ASP A 31 -8.39 6.27 8.58
CA ASP A 31 -8.53 6.16 10.03
C ASP A 31 -9.96 6.49 10.46
N GLU A 32 -10.66 5.56 11.10
CA GLU A 32 -12.06 5.74 11.52
C GLU A 32 -12.27 6.87 12.54
N THR A 33 -11.23 7.25 13.27
CA THR A 33 -11.31 8.30 14.31
C THR A 33 -10.90 9.65 13.74
N THR A 34 -9.77 9.72 13.02
CA THR A 34 -9.22 10.99 12.54
C THR A 34 -9.65 11.34 11.11
N HIS A 35 -10.24 10.41 10.37
CA HIS A 35 -10.53 10.51 8.93
C HIS A 35 -9.29 10.82 8.09
N GLU A 36 -8.10 10.50 8.60
CA GLU A 36 -6.84 10.67 7.88
C GLU A 36 -6.57 9.47 6.98
N LEU A 37 -6.09 9.74 5.77
CA LEU A 37 -5.61 8.69 4.87
C LEU A 37 -4.25 8.18 5.34
N LYS A 38 -4.10 6.87 5.50
CA LYS A 38 -2.87 6.20 5.90
C LYS A 38 -2.48 5.15 4.88
N ALA A 39 -1.18 5.03 4.61
CA ALA A 39 -0.60 3.91 3.90
C ALA A 39 0.00 2.92 4.91
N ARG A 40 -0.54 1.71 4.92
CA ARG A 40 0.03 0.56 5.61
C ARG A 40 0.92 -0.20 4.63
N ILE A 41 2.18 -0.41 5.00
CA ILE A 41 3.21 -1.05 4.19
C ILE A 41 3.77 -2.24 4.96
N GLU A 42 3.67 -3.42 4.38
CA GLU A 42 4.31 -4.64 4.89
C GLU A 42 5.71 -4.76 4.30
N SER A 43 6.70 -5.03 5.15
CA SER A 43 8.08 -5.25 4.70
C SER A 43 8.18 -6.52 3.84
N PRO A 44 9.17 -6.62 2.93
CA PRO A 44 9.36 -7.81 2.08
C PRO A 44 9.52 -9.13 2.83
N ASP A 45 10.11 -9.08 4.02
CA ASP A 45 10.32 -10.24 4.89
C ASP A 45 9.08 -10.58 5.74
N GLY A 46 8.03 -9.75 5.66
CA GLY A 46 6.77 -9.91 6.39
C GLY A 46 6.90 -9.75 7.90
N ASN A 47 8.05 -9.26 8.39
CA ASN A 47 8.33 -9.16 9.81
C ASN A 47 7.90 -7.82 10.41
N ASP A 48 7.85 -6.77 9.59
CA ASP A 48 7.53 -5.41 10.01
C ASP A 48 6.36 -4.82 9.20
N ILE A 49 5.60 -3.96 9.87
CA ILE A 49 4.48 -3.23 9.27
C ILE A 49 4.66 -1.75 9.61
N HIS A 50 4.85 -0.95 8.57
CA HIS A 50 4.93 0.50 8.67
C HIS A 50 3.56 1.12 8.40
N THR A 51 3.21 2.17 9.14
CA THR A 51 2.02 2.98 8.88
C THR A 51 2.43 4.42 8.71
N VAL A 52 2.10 5.00 7.56
CA VAL A 52 2.48 6.36 7.17
C VAL A 52 1.21 7.17 6.93
N VAL A 53 1.09 8.34 7.55
CA VAL A 53 -0.01 9.28 7.27
C VAL A 53 0.26 9.97 5.93
N ILE A 54 -0.74 9.99 5.06
CA ILE A 54 -0.68 10.70 3.78
C ILE A 54 -1.32 12.07 3.98
N ASP A 55 -0.47 13.10 4.02
CA ASP A 55 -0.90 14.49 4.18
C ASP A 55 -0.20 15.42 3.18
N ASP A 56 -0.66 16.67 3.13
CA ASP A 56 -0.13 17.71 2.26
C ASP A 56 1.11 18.41 2.83
N ARG A 57 1.65 17.97 3.98
CA ARG A 57 2.83 18.58 4.60
C ARG A 57 4.12 18.20 3.87
N HIS A 58 4.09 17.08 3.17
CA HIS A 58 5.19 16.57 2.36
C HIS A 58 4.85 16.62 0.88
N SER A 59 5.87 16.80 0.03
CA SER A 59 5.65 16.74 -1.42
C SER A 59 5.28 15.31 -1.85
N GLN A 60 4.48 15.20 -2.91
CA GLN A 60 4.13 13.89 -3.49
C GLN A 60 5.38 13.09 -3.89
N TYR A 61 6.43 13.78 -4.36
CA TYR A 61 7.71 13.16 -4.69
C TYR A 61 8.38 12.53 -3.46
N PHE A 62 8.45 13.27 -2.36
CA PHE A 62 9.01 12.75 -1.11
C PHE A 62 8.19 11.56 -0.59
N MET A 63 6.87 11.69 -0.54
CA MET A 63 5.99 10.62 -0.07
C MET A 63 6.13 9.37 -0.93
N THR A 64 6.15 9.50 -2.25
CA THR A 64 6.31 8.36 -3.16
C THR A 64 7.61 7.63 -2.90
N ASN A 65 8.74 8.34 -2.82
CA ASN A 65 10.04 7.71 -2.55
C ASN A 65 10.08 7.05 -1.17
N HIS A 66 9.54 7.72 -0.15
CA HIS A 66 9.52 7.19 1.21
C HIS A 66 8.72 5.88 1.30
N LEU A 67 7.55 5.82 0.67
CA LEU A 67 6.75 4.58 0.62
C LEU A 67 7.52 3.47 -0.11
N TRP A 68 8.22 3.79 -1.21
CA TRP A 68 9.04 2.80 -1.92
C TRP A 68 10.20 2.26 -1.08
N GLU A 69 10.92 3.10 -0.34
CA GLU A 69 12.02 2.68 0.54
C GLU A 69 11.54 1.68 1.60
N LEU A 70 10.35 1.90 2.17
CA LEU A 70 9.75 0.98 3.14
C LEU A 70 9.37 -0.36 2.49
N THR A 71 8.91 -0.36 1.23
CA THR A 71 8.53 -1.59 0.52
C THR A 71 9.73 -2.41 0.05
N THR A 72 10.90 -1.82 -0.17
CA THR A 72 12.09 -2.57 -0.63
C THR A 72 13.01 -2.99 0.51
N GLY A 73 12.77 -2.48 1.72
CA GLY A 73 13.74 -2.43 2.79
C GLY A 73 14.81 -1.38 2.47
N SER A 74 15.20 -0.59 3.47
CA SER A 74 16.40 0.24 3.36
C SER A 74 17.60 -0.71 3.21
N SER A 75 18.22 -0.70 2.03
CA SER A 75 19.46 -1.47 1.78
C SER A 75 20.62 -0.98 2.63
#